data_AF-A0A529LEB1-F1
#
_entry.id   AF-A0A529LEB1-F1
#
_cell.length_a   1.000
_cell.length_b   1.000
_cell.length_c   1.000
_cell.angle_alpha   90.00
_cell.angle_beta   90.00
_cell.angle_gamma   90.00
#
_symmetry.space_group_name_H-M   'P 1'
#
loop_
_entity.id
_entity.type
_entity.pdbx_description
1 polymer ?
#
loop_
_entity_poly.entity_id
_entity_poly.type
_entity_poly.pdbx_seq_one_letter_code
_entity_poly.pdbx_strand_id
1 'polypeptide(L)'
;LEEAEAAERAGVDIVSVTPELVLNPQYRDAAPSLFTMPGENFFEIGTADDFLRWSFRLYKAGADAVYCSAGYATIKRMADDAIPVIGHVGLIPSRATWTGGFKAVGKT
;
A
#
# COMPACT_ATOMS: atom_id res chain seq x y z
N LEU A 1 -15.53 6.43 2.51
CA LEU A 1 -15.34 7.81 3.03
C LEU A 1 -15.69 7.88 4.50
N GLU A 2 -16.89 7.46 4.90
CA GLU A 2 -17.32 7.42 6.31
C GLU A 2 -16.27 6.82 7.27
N GLU A 3 -15.68 5.67 6.92
CA GLU A 3 -14.64 5.02 7.74
C GLU A 3 -13.34 5.85 7.83
N ALA A 4 -12.97 6.57 6.76
CA ALA A 4 -11.81 7.45 6.77
C ALA A 4 -12.05 8.69 7.64
N GLU A 5 -13.24 9.28 7.57
CA GLU A 5 -13.62 10.39 8.47
C GLU A 5 -13.67 9.93 9.93
N ALA A 6 -14.13 8.71 10.18
CA ALA A 6 -14.12 8.14 11.52
C ALA A 6 -12.69 7.96 12.04
N ALA A 7 -11.78 7.45 11.21
CA ALA A 7 -10.36 7.32 11.56
C ALA A 7 -9.69 8.68 11.82
N GLU A 8 -9.98 9.69 11.00
CA GLU A 8 -9.52 11.08 11.18
C GLU A 8 -10.01 11.65 12.52
N ARG A 9 -11.32 11.57 12.80
CA ARG A 9 -11.89 12.04 14.08
C ARG A 9 -11.36 11.29 15.29
N ALA A 10 -10.99 10.03 15.11
CA ALA A 10 -10.40 9.21 16.17
C ALA A 10 -8.90 9.52 16.40
N GLY A 11 -8.27 10.32 15.54
CA GLY A 11 -6.84 10.64 15.63
C GLY A 11 -5.94 9.46 15.27
N VAL A 12 -6.35 8.62 14.31
CA VAL A 12 -5.48 7.56 13.77
C VAL A 12 -4.37 8.19 12.94
N ASP A 13 -3.11 7.83 13.18
CA ASP A 13 -1.99 8.43 12.44
C ASP A 13 -1.82 7.84 11.03
N ILE A 14 -2.00 6.51 10.90
CA ILE A 14 -1.64 5.75 9.70
C ILE A 14 -2.77 4.80 9.30
N VAL A 15 -3.13 4.79 8.02
CA VAL A 15 -4.16 3.90 7.47
C VAL A 15 -3.67 3.13 6.24
N SER A 16 -3.97 1.83 6.23
CA SER A 16 -3.89 1.01 5.03
C SER A 16 -5.26 1.00 4.36
N VAL A 17 -5.33 1.40 3.10
CA VAL A 17 -6.60 1.61 2.38
C VAL A 17 -6.57 0.98 1.00
N THR A 18 -7.71 0.92 0.33
CA THR A 18 -7.77 0.49 -1.07
C THR A 18 -7.38 1.63 -2.02
N PRO A 19 -6.86 1.32 -3.22
CA PRO A 19 -6.58 2.32 -4.25
C PRO A 19 -7.81 3.17 -4.62
N GLU A 20 -9.00 2.56 -4.67
CA GLU A 20 -10.25 3.25 -5.03
C GLU A 20 -10.59 4.36 -4.04
N LEU A 21 -10.30 4.15 -2.75
CA LEU A 21 -10.56 5.16 -1.73
C LEU A 21 -9.65 6.38 -1.93
N VAL A 22 -8.37 6.16 -2.19
CA VAL A 22 -7.40 7.25 -2.44
C VAL A 22 -7.72 7.99 -3.74
N LEU A 23 -8.18 7.28 -4.76
CA LEU A 23 -8.55 7.87 -6.04
C LEU A 23 -9.88 8.65 -6.00
N ASN A 24 -10.64 8.54 -4.91
CA ASN A 24 -11.81 9.37 -4.72
C ASN A 24 -11.38 10.82 -4.47
N PRO A 25 -11.83 11.80 -5.29
CA PRO A 25 -11.40 13.19 -5.16
C PRO A 25 -11.77 13.84 -3.81
N GLN A 26 -12.76 13.29 -3.10
CA GLN A 26 -13.20 13.80 -1.79
C GLN A 26 -12.40 13.22 -0.62
N TYR A 27 -11.48 12.28 -0.88
CA TYR A 27 -10.77 11.55 0.19
C TYR A 27 -9.98 12.48 1.10
N ARG A 28 -9.19 13.39 0.53
CA ARG A 28 -8.36 14.32 1.30
C ARG A 28 -9.14 15.43 1.98
N ASP A 29 -10.35 15.73 1.52
CA ASP A 29 -11.28 16.61 2.25
C ASP A 29 -11.85 15.90 3.49
N ALA A 30 -12.13 14.59 3.38
CA ALA A 30 -12.70 13.77 4.43
C ALA A 30 -11.69 13.36 5.51
N ALA A 31 -10.43 13.14 5.13
CA ALA A 31 -9.36 12.65 5.99
C ALA A 31 -8.01 13.31 5.66
N PRO A 32 -7.84 14.59 6.01
CA PRO A 32 -6.68 15.38 5.60
C PRO A 32 -5.38 15.01 6.31
N SER A 33 -5.42 14.45 7.54
CA SER A 33 -4.21 14.22 8.33
C SER A 33 -3.72 12.78 8.33
N LEU A 34 -4.55 11.81 7.89
CA LEU A 34 -4.17 10.40 7.84
C LEU A 34 -2.99 10.15 6.89
N PHE A 35 -1.93 9.51 7.41
CA PHE A 35 -0.86 8.97 6.58
C PHE A 35 -1.39 7.74 5.81
N THR A 36 -1.53 7.88 4.51
CA THR A 36 -2.34 7.02 3.66
C THR A 36 -1.48 6.07 2.83
N MET A 37 -1.69 4.77 3.02
CA MET A 37 -0.93 3.71 2.40
C MET A 37 -1.86 2.79 1.59
N PRO A 38 -2.15 3.09 0.32
CA PRO A 38 -2.85 2.16 -0.56
C PRO A 38 -2.03 0.89 -0.81
N GLY A 39 -2.72 -0.24 -0.90
CA GLY A 39 -2.11 -1.53 -1.22
C GLY A 39 -2.95 -2.35 -2.18
N GLU A 40 -2.26 -3.17 -2.97
CA GLU A 40 -2.84 -4.20 -3.83
C GLU A 40 -1.86 -5.40 -3.90
N ASN A 41 -2.36 -6.55 -4.31
CA ASN A 41 -1.58 -7.75 -4.53
C ASN A 41 -0.54 -7.52 -5.65
N PHE A 42 0.69 -7.96 -5.39
CA PHE A 42 1.80 -7.73 -6.33
C PHE A 42 1.57 -8.32 -7.73
N PHE A 43 0.80 -9.40 -7.83
CA PHE A 43 0.48 -10.04 -9.11
C PHE A 43 -0.65 -9.33 -9.89
N GLU A 44 -1.47 -8.51 -9.22
CA GLU A 44 -2.46 -7.66 -9.90
C GLU A 44 -1.78 -6.41 -10.49
N ILE A 45 -0.70 -5.95 -9.85
CA ILE A 45 0.09 -4.80 -10.33
C ILE A 45 1.06 -5.24 -11.43
N GLY A 46 1.84 -6.31 -11.22
CA GLY A 46 2.77 -6.85 -12.21
C GLY A 46 4.24 -6.51 -11.95
N THR A 47 4.92 -5.97 -12.98
CA THR A 47 6.37 -5.76 -12.97
C THR A 47 6.80 -4.51 -12.20
N ALA A 48 8.11 -4.29 -12.04
CA ALA A 48 8.62 -3.09 -11.38
C ALA A 48 8.18 -1.77 -12.06
N ASP A 49 8.11 -1.76 -13.40
CA ASP A 49 7.62 -0.58 -14.14
C ASP A 49 6.12 -0.36 -13.95
N ASP A 50 5.34 -1.44 -13.80
CA ASP A 50 3.91 -1.36 -13.52
C ASP A 50 3.66 -0.83 -12.10
N PHE A 51 4.47 -1.28 -11.14
CA PHE A 51 4.50 -0.73 -9.79
C PHE A 51 4.80 0.77 -9.77
N LEU A 52 5.76 1.24 -10.57
CA LEU A 52 6.04 2.68 -10.70
C LEU A 52 4.83 3.44 -11.25
N ARG A 53 4.26 2.99 -12.37
CA ARG A 53 3.08 3.65 -12.98
C ARG A 53 1.89 3.69 -12.03
N TRP A 54 1.63 2.58 -11.36
CA TRP A 54 0.58 2.46 -10.35
C TRP A 54 0.83 3.41 -9.18
N SER A 55 2.06 3.46 -8.66
CA SER A 55 2.44 4.33 -7.56
C SER A 55 2.33 5.81 -7.92
N PHE A 56 2.78 6.24 -9.11
CA PHE A 56 2.66 7.63 -9.53
C PHE A 56 1.20 8.10 -9.60
N ARG A 57 0.30 7.23 -10.07
CA ARG A 57 -1.13 7.54 -10.11
C ARG A 57 -1.69 7.79 -8.71
N LEU A 58 -1.31 6.96 -7.73
CA LEU A 58 -1.80 7.08 -6.35
C LEU A 58 -1.14 8.22 -5.59
N TYR A 59 0.16 8.43 -5.79
CA TYR A 59 0.89 9.55 -5.21
C TYR A 59 0.32 10.88 -5.69
N LYS A 60 0.01 11.00 -6.99
CA LYS A 60 -0.69 12.17 -7.56
C LYS A 60 -2.08 12.38 -6.96
N ALA A 61 -2.78 11.31 -6.59
CA ALA A 61 -4.08 11.36 -5.90
C ALA A 61 -3.95 11.64 -4.39
N GLY A 62 -2.71 11.78 -3.89
CA GLY A 62 -2.41 12.14 -2.53
C GLY A 62 -2.15 10.96 -1.62
N ALA A 63 -1.69 9.79 -2.10
CA ALA A 63 -1.11 8.77 -1.21
C ALA A 63 0.22 9.25 -0.59
N ASP A 64 0.50 8.90 0.66
CA ASP A 64 1.77 9.25 1.32
C ASP A 64 2.85 8.18 1.12
N ALA A 65 2.44 6.92 1.00
CA ALA A 65 3.30 5.79 0.66
C ALA A 65 2.51 4.72 -0.09
N VAL A 66 3.18 3.68 -0.58
CA VAL A 66 2.50 2.52 -1.16
C VAL A 66 2.92 1.21 -0.49
N TYR A 67 1.97 0.30 -0.29
CA TYR A 67 2.26 -1.05 0.16
C TYR A 67 2.83 -1.89 -1.00
N CYS A 68 3.90 -2.63 -0.73
CA CYS A 68 4.54 -3.50 -1.70
C CYS A 68 4.97 -4.82 -1.07
N SER A 69 4.44 -5.93 -1.61
CA SER A 69 4.87 -7.30 -1.26
C SER A 69 5.74 -7.94 -2.33
N ALA A 70 6.23 -7.15 -3.31
CA ALA A 70 7.13 -7.62 -4.36
C ALA A 70 8.58 -7.78 -3.83
N GLY A 71 9.52 -8.10 -4.73
CA GLY A 71 10.94 -8.25 -4.37
C GLY A 71 11.66 -6.92 -4.15
N TYR A 72 12.83 -6.98 -3.51
CA TYR A 72 13.68 -5.81 -3.24
C TYR A 72 14.03 -4.98 -4.47
N ALA A 73 14.21 -5.62 -5.64
CA ALA A 73 14.49 -4.89 -6.88
C ALA A 73 13.34 -3.93 -7.27
N THR A 74 12.09 -4.36 -7.08
CA THR A 74 10.90 -3.52 -7.32
C THR A 74 10.80 -2.40 -6.29
N ILE A 75 11.03 -2.71 -5.01
CA ILE A 75 11.02 -1.70 -3.94
C ILE A 75 12.09 -0.64 -4.18
N LYS A 76 13.33 -1.07 -4.47
CA LYS A 76 14.43 -0.17 -4.82
C LYS A 76 14.08 0.71 -6.02
N ARG A 77 13.51 0.11 -7.08
CA ARG A 77 13.15 0.87 -8.28
C ARG A 77 12.14 1.99 -7.98
N MET A 78 11.15 1.75 -7.12
CA MET A 78 10.23 2.80 -6.68
C MET A 78 10.91 3.85 -5.80
N ALA A 79 11.74 3.41 -4.86
CA ALA A 79 12.48 4.29 -3.97
C ALA A 79 13.50 5.19 -4.72
N ASP A 80 14.09 4.70 -5.81
CA ASP A 80 15.01 5.48 -6.66
C ASP A 80 14.30 6.69 -7.31
N ASP A 81 12.98 6.63 -7.50
CA ASP A 81 12.13 7.74 -7.98
C ASP A 81 11.44 8.48 -6.80
N ALA A 82 11.96 8.34 -5.58
CA ALA A 82 11.50 8.98 -4.35
C ALA A 82 10.05 8.65 -3.94
N ILE A 83 9.52 7.48 -4.36
CA ILE A 83 8.24 6.97 -3.87
C ILE A 83 8.47 6.28 -2.51
N PRO A 84 7.77 6.68 -1.43
CA PRO A 84 7.83 5.97 -0.15
C PRO A 84 7.14 4.61 -0.25
N VAL A 85 7.82 3.56 0.21
CA VAL A 85 7.35 2.17 0.08
C VAL A 85 7.30 1.47 1.43
N ILE A 86 6.15 0.87 1.73
CA ILE A 86 5.96 -0.03 2.86
C ILE A 86 6.13 -1.47 2.36
N GLY A 87 7.27 -2.08 2.65
CA GLY A 87 7.53 -3.48 2.34
C GLY A 87 6.77 -4.43 3.25
N HIS A 88 6.21 -5.51 2.71
CA HIS A 88 5.62 -6.60 3.50
C HIS A 88 6.42 -7.88 3.36
N VAL A 89 6.89 -8.40 4.50
CA VAL A 89 7.67 -9.64 4.63
C VAL A 89 7.01 -10.58 5.64
N GLY A 90 7.42 -11.86 5.66
CA GLY A 90 6.84 -12.87 6.54
C GLY A 90 5.63 -13.56 5.92
N LEU A 91 4.52 -13.63 6.65
CA LEU A 91 3.27 -14.19 6.12
C LEU A 91 2.60 -13.18 5.17
N ILE A 92 2.89 -13.32 3.88
CA ILE A 92 2.23 -12.56 2.82
C ILE A 92 1.00 -13.36 2.37
N PRO A 93 -0.25 -12.87 2.55
CA PRO A 93 -1.46 -13.65 2.27
C PRO A 93 -1.55 -14.16 0.83
N SER A 94 -1.13 -13.35 -0.14
CA SER A 94 -1.07 -13.72 -1.57
C SER A 94 -0.06 -14.82 -1.91
N ARG A 95 0.78 -15.22 -0.94
CA ARG A 95 1.76 -16.31 -1.06
C ARG A 95 1.43 -17.48 -0.14
N ALA A 96 0.19 -17.59 0.35
CA ALA A 96 -0.22 -18.66 1.26
C ALA A 96 0.01 -20.07 0.68
N THR A 97 0.08 -20.23 -0.65
CA THR A 97 0.42 -21.52 -1.28
C THR A 97 1.85 -21.97 -0.98
N TRP A 98 2.80 -21.05 -0.78
CA TRP A 98 4.19 -21.37 -0.45
C TRP A 98 4.34 -21.96 0.95
N THR A 99 3.51 -21.49 1.87
CA THR A 99 3.47 -21.92 3.27
C THR A 99 2.47 -23.06 3.52
N GLY A 100 1.66 -23.42 2.51
CA GLY A 100 0.57 -24.39 2.64
C GLY A 100 -0.54 -23.89 3.58
N GLY A 101 -0.93 -22.62 3.44
CA GLY A 101 -1.94 -21.91 4.25
C GLY A 101 -1.37 -20.71 5.00
N PHE A 102 -2.21 -20.03 5.79
CA PHE A 102 -1.80 -18.89 6.62
C PHE A 102 -1.00 -19.35 7.84
N LYS A 103 0.31 -19.53 7.66
CA LYS A 103 1.21 -20.01 8.71
C LYS A 103 2.27 -18.96 9.03
N ALA A 104 2.64 -18.89 10.31
CA ALA A 104 3.73 -18.05 10.75
C ALA A 104 5.06 -18.44 10.08
N VAL A 105 5.79 -17.44 9.59
CA VAL A 105 7.06 -17.54 8.84
C VAL A 105 8.20 -17.02 9.72
N GLY A 106 9.43 -17.49 9.52
CA GLY A 106 10.61 -17.02 10.27
C GLY A 106 10.77 -17.66 11.66
N LYS A 107 10.36 -18.92 11.82
CA LYS A 107 10.45 -19.65 13.10
C LYS A 107 11.84 -20.27 13.37
N THR A 108 12.81 -20.02 12.50
CA THR A 108 14.18 -20.55 12.56
C THR A 108 15.18 -19.42 12.70
#